data_AF-A0A2S6SYW3-F1
#
_entry.id   AF-A0A2S6SYW3-F1
#
_cell.length_a   1.000
_cell.length_b   1.000
_cell.length_c   1.000
_cell.angle_alpha   90.00
_cell.angle_beta   90.00
_cell.angle_gamma   90.00
#
_symmetry.space_group_name_H-M   'P 1'
#
loop_
_entity.id
_entity.type
_entity.pdbx_description
1 polymer ?
#
loop_
_entity_poly.entity_id
_entity_poly.type
_entity_poly.pdbx_seq_one_letter_code
_entity_poly.pdbx_strand_id
1 'polypeptide(L)'
;MGFNCGIVGLPNVGKSTLFNALIKSNKAKAANYPFATIEPNVGRVAVPDKRLQQLSKIGKSEKTIPTYIDFIDIAGLVKGASTGGGLGNKFLAHIREVDAIAHVVRCFEDTNITHVSSKINPIDDIDTISTELKLADLE
;
A
#
# COMPACT_ATOMS: atom_id res chain seq x y z
N MET A 1 0.44 9.48 -16.70
CA MET A 1 -0.41 8.49 -16.02
C MET A 1 0.52 7.48 -15.37
N GLY A 2 0.62 7.49 -14.04
CA GLY A 2 1.35 6.49 -13.26
C GLY A 2 0.38 5.43 -12.74
N PHE A 3 0.89 4.28 -12.33
CA PHE A 3 0.10 3.24 -11.68
C PHE A 3 0.28 3.35 -10.17
N ASN A 4 -0.83 3.54 -9.46
CA ASN A 4 -0.89 3.74 -8.02
C ASN A 4 -1.43 2.48 -7.33
N CYS A 5 -0.66 1.90 -6.42
CA CYS A 5 -1.06 0.76 -5.61
C CYS A 5 -1.24 1.17 -4.14
N GLY A 6 -2.46 1.14 -3.65
CA GLY A 6 -2.78 1.41 -2.25
C GLY A 6 -2.51 0.20 -1.37
N ILE A 7 -1.67 0.35 -0.34
CA ILE A 7 -1.44 -0.68 0.66
C ILE A 7 -2.50 -0.53 1.75
N VAL A 8 -3.31 -1.57 1.95
CA VAL A 8 -4.38 -1.61 2.96
C VAL A 8 -4.15 -2.78 3.92
N GLY A 9 -4.80 -2.72 5.08
CA GLY A 9 -4.78 -3.78 6.07
C GLY A 9 -5.30 -3.26 7.40
N LEU A 10 -5.60 -4.18 8.32
CA LEU A 10 -6.00 -3.82 9.68
C LEU A 10 -4.83 -3.16 10.44
N PRO A 11 -5.08 -2.50 11.57
CA PRO A 11 -4.01 -2.01 12.43
C PRO A 11 -3.04 -3.13 12.84
N ASN A 12 -1.75 -2.81 12.96
CA ASN A 12 -0.70 -3.71 13.46
C ASN A 12 -0.41 -4.97 12.62
N VAL A 13 -0.86 -5.04 11.36
CA VAL A 13 -0.55 -6.17 10.46
C VAL A 13 0.84 -6.11 9.81
N GLY A 14 1.62 -5.05 10.08
CA GLY A 14 2.95 -4.83 9.47
C GLY A 14 2.94 -3.95 8.22
N LYS A 15 1.82 -3.29 7.91
CA LYS A 15 1.65 -2.38 6.75
C LYS A 15 2.77 -1.35 6.60
N SER A 16 3.02 -0.53 7.62
CA SER A 16 4.07 0.51 7.58
C SER A 16 5.48 -0.09 7.55
N THR A 17 5.69 -1.29 8.10
CA THR A 17 6.97 -2.01 7.98
C THR A 17 7.22 -2.43 6.54
N LEU A 18 6.20 -2.99 5.86
CA LEU A 18 6.27 -3.36 4.44
C LEU A 18 6.52 -2.13 3.57
N PHE A 19 5.76 -1.05 3.77
CA PHE A 19 5.93 0.20 3.04
C PHE A 19 7.35 0.77 3.17
N ASN A 20 7.86 0.84 4.40
CA ASN A 20 9.23 1.29 4.66
C ASN A 20 10.27 0.36 4.03
N ALA A 21 10.04 -0.95 4.01
CA ALA A 21 10.93 -1.90 3.36
C ALA A 21 10.94 -1.70 1.84
N LEU A 22 9.78 -1.48 1.22
CA LEU A 22 9.66 -1.18 -0.22
C LEU A 22 10.45 0.10 -0.58
N ILE A 23 10.29 1.18 0.18
CA ILE A 23 11.05 2.42 -0.05
C ILE A 23 12.55 2.23 0.19
N LYS A 24 12.94 1.60 1.31
CA LYS A 24 14.36 1.38 1.64
C LYS A 24 15.07 0.46 0.66
N SER A 25 14.37 -0.53 0.12
CA SER A 25 14.91 -1.40 -0.94
C SER A 25 15.20 -0.64 -2.23
N ASN A 26 14.50 0.48 -2.45
CA ASN A 26 14.65 1.33 -3.63
C ASN A 26 15.53 2.57 -3.36
N LYS A 27 16.70 2.40 -2.73
CA LYS A 27 17.77 3.43 -2.54
C LYS A 27 18.27 4.12 -3.83
N ALA A 28 17.57 4.00 -4.96
CA ALA A 28 17.79 4.75 -6.18
C ALA A 28 16.70 5.83 -6.36
N LYS A 29 17.03 7.04 -5.89
CA LYS A 29 16.38 8.32 -6.21
C LYS A 29 15.04 8.58 -5.51
N ALA A 30 15.11 8.98 -4.24
CA ALA A 30 14.22 10.01 -3.73
C ALA A 30 14.41 11.27 -4.60
N ALA A 31 13.66 11.38 -5.70
CA ALA A 31 13.45 12.67 -6.34
C ALA A 31 12.50 13.43 -5.42
N ASN A 32 13.04 14.41 -4.68
CA ASN A 32 12.24 15.32 -3.88
C ASN A 32 11.29 16.08 -4.83
N TYR A 33 10.01 15.72 -4.85
CA TYR A 33 8.98 16.52 -5.49
C TYR A 33 8.45 17.53 -4.46
N PRO A 34 8.71 18.84 -4.63
CA PRO A 34 8.61 19.79 -3.53
C PRO A 34 7.21 20.41 -3.44
N PHE A 35 6.11 19.66 -3.24
CA PHE A 35 4.77 20.24 -3.02
C PHE A 35 3.76 19.36 -2.23
N ALA A 36 4.19 18.49 -1.30
CA ALA A 36 3.25 17.63 -0.57
C ALA A 36 2.68 18.32 0.69
N THR A 37 1.51 18.95 0.56
CA THR A 37 0.64 19.36 1.67
C THR A 37 -0.21 18.18 2.14
N ILE A 38 0.05 17.65 3.34
CA ILE A 38 -0.83 16.67 4.04
C ILE A 38 -1.24 15.45 3.17
N GLU A 39 -0.32 14.94 2.35
CA GLU A 39 -0.59 13.81 1.43
C GLU A 39 -0.27 12.45 2.09
N PRO A 40 -0.97 11.38 1.71
CA PRO A 40 -0.64 10.02 2.15
C PRO A 40 0.82 9.68 1.83
N ASN A 41 1.46 8.80 2.61
CA ASN A 41 2.85 8.45 2.34
C ASN A 41 2.91 7.74 0.97
N VAL A 42 3.53 8.39 -0.03
CA VAL A 42 3.74 7.82 -1.36
C VAL A 42 5.19 7.36 -1.50
N GLY A 43 5.38 6.11 -1.92
CA GLY A 43 6.68 5.48 -2.16
C GLY A 43 6.80 4.99 -3.60
N ARG A 44 7.71 5.60 -4.37
CA ARG A 44 7.99 5.17 -5.75
C ARG A 44 8.97 4.00 -5.77
N VAL A 45 8.59 2.88 -6.40
CA VAL A 45 9.38 1.65 -6.48
C VAL A 45 9.68 1.30 -7.94
N ALA A 46 10.95 1.06 -8.26
CA ALA A 46 11.35 0.60 -9.59
C ALA A 46 10.92 -0.86 -9.81
N VAL A 47 10.32 -1.14 -10.96
CA VAL A 47 9.90 -2.50 -11.30
C VAL A 47 11.13 -3.35 -11.68
N PRO A 48 11.39 -4.47 -11.00
CA PRO A 48 12.52 -5.33 -11.31
C PRO A 48 12.27 -6.07 -12.62
N ASP A 49 12.99 -5.70 -13.68
CA ASP A 49 12.91 -6.34 -14.99
C ASP A 49 14.29 -6.77 -15.51
N LYS A 50 14.53 -8.08 -15.57
CA LYS A 50 15.77 -8.67 -16.09
C LYS A 50 15.96 -8.41 -17.58
N ARG A 51 14.87 -8.30 -18.36
CA ARG A 51 14.91 -8.06 -19.80
C ARG A 51 15.44 -6.67 -20.09
N LEU A 52 14.99 -5.68 -19.33
CA LEU A 52 15.49 -4.30 -19.43
C LEU A 52 17.01 -4.24 -19.17
N GLN A 53 17.49 -4.98 -18.17
CA GLN A 53 18.92 -5.06 -17.88
C GLN A 53 19.70 -5.72 -19.02
N GLN A 54 19.17 -6.78 -19.62
CA GLN A 54 19.81 -7.45 -20.77
C GLN A 54 19.86 -6.53 -21.99
N LEU A 55 18.74 -5.87 -22.33
CA LEU A 55 18.66 -4.95 -23.46
C LEU A 55 19.61 -3.75 -23.29
N SER A 56 19.67 -3.17 -22.09
CA SER A 56 20.59 -2.07 -21.78
C SER A 56 22.06 -2.48 -21.97
N LYS A 57 22.43 -3.70 -21.58
CA LYS A 57 23.77 -4.25 -21.81
C LYS A 57 24.06 -4.48 -23.29
N ILE A 58 23.14 -5.08 -24.03
CA ILE A 58 23.28 -5.34 -25.48
C ILE A 58 23.40 -4.03 -26.25
N GLY A 59 22.54 -3.06 -25.94
CA GLY A 59 22.52 -1.74 -26.57
C GLY A 59 23.60 -0.78 -26.06
N LYS A 60 24.42 -1.18 -25.09
CA LYS A 60 25.44 -0.35 -24.43
C LYS A 60 24.90 1.01 -23.99
N SER A 61 23.67 1.02 -23.44
CA SER A 61 23.01 2.26 -23.03
C SER A 61 23.79 2.92 -21.88
N GLU A 62 23.98 4.23 -21.95
CA GLU A 62 24.62 5.01 -20.88
C GLU A 62 23.85 4.89 -19.54
N LYS A 63 22.54 4.75 -19.63
CA LYS A 63 21.64 4.68 -18.48
C LYS A 63 20.52 3.68 -18.71
N THR A 64 20.21 2.92 -17.67
CA THR A 64 19.02 2.06 -17.62
C THR A 64 17.92 2.79 -16.86
N ILE A 65 16.77 3.02 -17.50
CA ILE A 65 15.63 3.69 -16.89
C ILE A 65 14.53 2.65 -16.69
N PRO A 66 14.24 2.20 -15.45
CA PRO A 66 13.15 1.28 -15.20
C PRO A 66 11.80 1.99 -15.27
N THR A 67 10.74 1.21 -15.42
CA THR A 67 9.40 1.68 -15.11
C THR A 67 9.19 1.69 -13.58
N TYR A 68 8.25 2.50 -13.11
CA TYR A 68 7.99 2.70 -11.69
C TYR A 68 6.53 2.44 -11.35
N ILE A 69 6.30 1.96 -10.15
CA ILE A 69 4.99 1.85 -9.51
C ILE A 69 5.02 2.74 -8.26
N ASP A 70 3.97 3.52 -8.06
CA ASP A 70 3.81 4.34 -6.87
C ASP A 70 2.96 3.56 -5.86
N PHE A 71 3.51 3.30 -4.68
CA PHE A 71 2.80 2.69 -3.57
C PHE A 71 2.29 3.78 -2.63
N ILE A 72 1.04 3.68 -2.20
CA ILE A 72 0.42 4.64 -1.28
C ILE A 72 0.11 3.92 0.02
N ASP A 73 0.65 4.38 1.15
CA ASP A 73 0.32 3.85 2.47
C ASP A 73 -1.04 4.40 2.92
N ILE A 74 -2.11 3.62 2.75
CA ILE A 74 -3.45 4.02 3.17
C ILE A 74 -3.59 3.74 4.67
N ALA A 75 -4.14 4.68 5.43
CA ALA A 75 -4.35 4.51 6.88
C ALA A 75 -5.10 3.21 7.21
N GLY A 76 -4.85 2.60 8.37
CA GLY A 76 -5.46 1.31 8.72
C GLY A 76 -6.98 1.41 8.88
N LEU A 77 -7.72 0.44 8.32
CA LEU A 77 -9.17 0.35 8.44
C LEU A 77 -9.55 -0.19 9.83
N VAL A 78 -10.50 0.47 10.49
CA VAL A 78 -11.16 -0.08 11.69
C VAL A 78 -12.59 -0.43 11.31
N LYS A 79 -13.11 -1.53 11.86
CA LYS A 79 -14.49 -1.98 11.66
C LYS A 79 -15.50 -0.83 11.89
N GLY A 80 -16.49 -0.67 11.01
CA GLY A 80 -17.47 0.41 11.06
C GLY A 80 -17.09 1.67 10.28
N ALA A 81 -16.19 1.54 9.30
CA ALA A 81 -15.74 2.64 8.48
C ALA A 81 -16.81 3.15 7.50
N SER A 82 -17.66 2.26 7.00
CA SER A 82 -18.84 2.60 6.20
C SER A 82 -19.91 3.37 7.00
N THR A 83 -20.03 3.13 8.31
CA THR A 83 -21.10 3.71 9.15
C THR A 83 -20.88 5.16 9.63
N GLY A 84 -19.97 5.93 9.02
CA GLY A 84 -19.94 7.40 9.17
C GLY A 84 -19.09 7.98 10.32
N GLY A 85 -18.29 7.19 11.02
CA GLY A 85 -17.25 7.73 11.91
C GLY A 85 -16.12 8.29 11.04
N GLY A 86 -16.06 9.62 10.83
CA GLY A 86 -15.31 10.33 9.78
C GLY A 86 -13.82 10.01 9.49
N LEU A 87 -13.20 9.04 10.17
CA LEU A 87 -11.96 8.38 9.74
C LEU A 87 -12.20 7.35 8.61
N GLY A 88 -13.34 6.66 8.60
CA GLY A 88 -13.67 5.65 7.59
C GLY A 88 -13.88 6.23 6.18
N ASN A 89 -14.58 7.37 6.09
CA ASN A 89 -14.80 8.05 4.80
C ASN A 89 -13.51 8.57 4.17
N LYS A 90 -12.54 9.03 4.99
CA LYS A 90 -11.22 9.46 4.49
C LYS A 90 -10.41 8.29 3.95
N PHE A 91 -10.51 7.13 4.60
CA PHE A 91 -9.91 5.90 4.10
C PHE A 91 -10.48 5.49 2.73
N LEU A 92 -11.80 5.45 2.60
CA LEU A 92 -12.48 5.09 1.35
C LEU A 92 -12.17 6.09 0.22
N ALA A 93 -12.07 7.39 0.55
CA ALA A 93 -11.66 8.41 -0.40
C ALA A 93 -10.25 8.13 -0.98
N HIS A 94 -9.27 7.77 -0.15
CA HIS A 94 -7.94 7.42 -0.62
C HIS A 94 -7.89 6.11 -1.41
N ILE A 95 -8.77 5.16 -1.12
CA ILE A 95 -8.89 3.95 -1.94
C ILE A 95 -9.41 4.26 -3.35
N ARG A 96 -10.32 5.23 -3.47
CA ARG A 96 -10.84 5.67 -4.78
C ARG A 96 -9.77 6.37 -5.64
N GLU A 97 -8.65 6.78 -5.04
CA GLU A 97 -7.53 7.45 -5.72
C GLU A 97 -6.45 6.47 -6.24
N VAL A 98 -6.57 5.17 -5.96
CA VAL A 98 -5.61 4.14 -6.40
C VAL A 98 -6.16 3.23 -7.48
N ASP A 99 -5.28 2.69 -8.33
CA ASP A 99 -5.63 1.79 -9.42
C ASP A 99 -5.70 0.33 -8.96
N ALA A 100 -5.01 -0.02 -7.88
CA ALA A 100 -4.98 -1.35 -7.30
C ALA A 100 -4.78 -1.35 -5.79
N ILE A 101 -5.23 -2.41 -5.13
CA ILE A 101 -5.10 -2.60 -3.69
C ILE A 101 -4.15 -3.77 -3.39
N ALA A 102 -3.13 -3.51 -2.55
CA ALA A 102 -2.30 -4.52 -1.93
C ALA A 102 -2.75 -4.73 -0.47
N HIS A 103 -3.45 -5.84 -0.21
CA HIS A 103 -3.98 -6.15 1.11
C HIS A 103 -2.96 -6.92 1.96
N VAL A 104 -2.47 -6.29 3.02
CA VAL A 104 -1.59 -6.89 4.03
C VAL A 104 -2.43 -7.60 5.09
N VAL A 105 -2.24 -8.91 5.20
CA VAL A 105 -2.96 -9.78 6.13
C VAL A 105 -1.97 -10.34 7.17
N ARG A 106 -2.33 -10.29 8.46
CA ARG A 106 -1.48 -10.78 9.53
C ARG A 106 -1.56 -12.31 9.61
N CYS A 107 -0.46 -12.99 9.28
CA CYS A 107 -0.31 -14.45 9.39
C CYS A 107 0.73 -14.86 10.45
N PHE A 108 0.87 -14.07 11.52
CA PHE A 108 1.83 -14.33 12.60
C PHE A 108 1.23 -14.00 13.97
N GLU A 109 1.66 -14.77 14.97
CA GLU A 109 1.32 -14.54 16.38
C GLU A 109 2.49 -13.84 17.09
N ASP A 110 2.19 -12.81 17.86
CA ASP A 110 3.17 -12.11 18.72
C ASP A 110 2.42 -11.52 19.91
N THR A 111 2.80 -11.92 21.12
CA THR A 111 2.17 -11.49 22.38
C THR A 111 2.39 -10.01 22.68
N ASN A 112 3.38 -9.38 22.04
CA ASN A 112 3.67 -7.96 22.20
C ASN A 112 2.87 -7.07 21.24
N ILE A 113 2.13 -7.67 20.28
CA ILE A 113 1.43 -6.93 19.23
C ILE A 113 -0.08 -7.18 19.36
N THR A 114 -0.79 -6.13 19.80
CA THR A 114 -2.25 -6.17 19.92
C THR A 114 -2.93 -6.31 18.57
N HIS A 115 -4.01 -7.08 18.54
CA HIS A 115 -4.90 -7.23 17.41
C HIS A 115 -6.24 -6.54 17.71
N VAL A 116 -6.93 -6.05 16.68
CA VAL A 116 -8.25 -5.40 16.83
C VAL A 116 -9.33 -6.38 17.30
N SER A 117 -9.15 -7.67 17.04
CA SER A 117 -9.97 -8.76 17.58
C SER A 117 -9.23 -9.49 18.71
N SER A 118 -9.98 -10.16 19.58
CA SER A 118 -9.43 -11.00 20.66
C SER A 118 -8.66 -12.21 20.16
N LYS A 119 -8.87 -12.61 18.90
CA LYS A 119 -8.14 -13.68 18.22
C LYS A 119 -7.60 -13.17 16.88
N ILE A 120 -6.43 -13.68 16.49
CA ILE A 120 -5.87 -13.47 15.15
C ILE A 120 -6.50 -14.52 14.23
N ASN A 121 -7.25 -14.06 13.21
CA ASN A 121 -7.81 -14.92 12.18
C ASN A 121 -7.67 -14.23 10.81
N PRO A 122 -6.70 -14.63 9.98
CA PRO A 122 -6.44 -14.03 8.68
C PRO A 122 -7.68 -13.97 7.76
N ILE A 123 -8.55 -14.98 7.85
CA ILE A 123 -9.75 -15.08 7.00
C ILE A 123 -10.77 -14.02 7.42
N ASP A 124 -11.03 -13.89 8.72
CA ASP A 124 -11.96 -12.87 9.25
C ASP A 124 -11.46 -11.45 8.95
N ASP A 125 -10.13 -11.24 8.97
CA ASP A 125 -9.52 -9.95 8.63
C ASP A 125 -9.73 -9.59 7.16
N ILE A 126 -9.56 -10.57 6.26
CA ILE A 126 -9.85 -10.43 4.83
C ILE A 126 -11.32 -10.06 4.62
N ASP A 127 -12.22 -10.82 5.26
CA ASP A 127 -13.66 -10.63 5.12
C ASP A 127 -14.12 -9.29 5.67
N THR A 128 -13.52 -8.81 6.77
CA THR A 128 -13.82 -7.49 7.35
C THR A 128 -13.57 -6.38 6.34
N ILE A 129 -12.37 -6.34 5.75
CA ILE A 129 -12.03 -5.30 4.76
C ILE A 129 -12.84 -5.49 3.48
N SER A 130 -13.02 -6.72 2.99
CA SER A 130 -13.84 -6.99 1.80
C SER A 130 -15.28 -6.51 1.97
N THR A 131 -15.86 -6.72 3.15
CA THR A 131 -17.23 -6.31 3.47
C THR A 131 -17.36 -4.79 3.47
N GLU A 132 -16.45 -4.07 4.13
CA GLU A 132 -16.48 -2.60 4.16
C GLU A 132 -16.34 -1.99 2.75
N LEU A 133 -15.48 -2.56 1.90
CA LEU A 133 -15.35 -2.11 0.50
C LEU A 133 -16.63 -2.37 -0.31
N LYS A 134 -17.23 -3.56 -0.16
CA LYS A 134 -18.51 -3.89 -0.83
C LYS A 134 -19.64 -2.97 -0.37
N LEU A 135 -19.71 -2.65 0.92
CA LEU A 135 -20.71 -1.71 1.44
C LEU A 135 -20.50 -0.31 0.87
N ALA A 136 -19.25 0.16 0.79
CA ALA A 136 -18.90 1.45 0.21
C ALA A 136 -19.16 1.57 -1.31
N ASP A 137 -19.27 0.44 -2.01
CA ASP A 137 -19.67 0.37 -3.42
C ASP A 137 -21.20 0.32 -3.60
N LEU A 138 -21.95 -0.10 -2.56
CA LEU A 138 -23.41 -0.14 -2.58
C LEU A 138 -24.05 1.22 -2.27
N GLU A 139 -23.34 2.09 -1.53
CA GLU A 139 -23.71 3.49 -1.25
C GLU A 139 -23.32 4.45 -2.38
#